data_AF-A0AA88LY61-F1
#
_entry.id   AF-A0AA88LY61-F1
#
_cell.length_a   1.000
_cell.length_b   1.000
_cell.length_c   1.000
_cell.angle_alpha   90.00
_cell.angle_beta   90.00
_cell.angle_gamma   90.00
#
_symmetry.space_group_name_H-M   'P 1'
#
loop_
_entity.id
_entity.type
_entity.pdbx_description
1 polymer ?
#
loop_
_entity_poly.entity_id
_entity_poly.type
_entity_poly.pdbx_seq_one_letter_code
_entity_poly.pdbx_strand_id
1 'polypeptide(L)'
;MSLRALWVISHEKTNNVSIRFSRRFSTVEHRARRLAGSSYVEIPEDSTVLQLLLNELGLSHPDKPYVAVRDDCLYRQRSPALELRVDSPGKGKLWPVLAITQGPLILSCLPLVDAPPEPRPPLANLLSVSQGLTLLAGLQTFLLGSGSKPDSEGLASRLAMLPSVLLQVCPLGTPLDVPPHGAPTTPWYTCLLGTRSSQPGRQGSSVVGLW
;
A
#
# COMPACT_ATOMS: atom_id res chain seq x y z
N MET A 1 -10.34 1.46 5.27
CA MET A 1 -9.69 0.20 4.85
C MET A 1 -8.39 0.06 5.61
N SER A 2 -7.96 -1.15 5.92
CA SER A 2 -6.76 -1.38 6.74
C SER A 2 -5.89 -2.50 6.15
N LEU A 3 -4.64 -2.57 6.57
CA LEU A 3 -3.65 -3.56 6.17
C LEU A 3 -3.44 -4.54 7.31
N ARG A 4 -3.47 -5.83 7.00
CA ARG A 4 -3.15 -6.91 7.93
C ARG A 4 -1.65 -7.02 8.15
N ALA A 5 -0.86 -6.85 7.10
CA ALA A 5 0.61 -6.90 7.17
C ALA A 5 1.31 -6.10 6.06
N LEU A 6 2.58 -5.80 6.29
CA LEU A 6 3.50 -5.08 5.41
C LEU A 6 4.89 -5.72 5.48
N TRP A 7 5.55 -5.85 4.33
CA TRP A 7 6.90 -6.39 4.18
C TRP A 7 7.74 -5.51 3.27
N VAL A 8 9.02 -5.33 3.64
CA VAL A 8 10.07 -4.77 2.79
C VAL A 8 11.14 -5.83 2.63
N ILE A 9 11.41 -6.21 1.39
CA ILE A 9 12.32 -7.29 1.03
C ILE A 9 13.42 -6.71 0.16
N SER A 10 14.67 -7.02 0.48
CA SER A 10 15.79 -6.77 -0.42
C SER A 10 16.00 -7.99 -1.32
N HIS A 11 16.17 -7.73 -2.60
CA HIS A 11 16.56 -8.68 -3.63
C HIS A 11 17.86 -8.19 -4.28
N GLU A 12 18.99 -8.66 -3.76
CA GLU A 12 20.30 -8.36 -4.33
C GLU A 12 20.64 -9.33 -5.47
N LYS A 13 21.44 -8.87 -6.44
CA LYS A 13 21.78 -9.62 -7.67
C LYS A 13 22.46 -10.97 -7.42
N THR A 14 22.97 -11.22 -6.22
CA THR A 14 23.63 -12.47 -5.81
C THR A 14 22.67 -13.51 -5.23
N ASN A 15 21.38 -13.49 -5.61
CA ASN A 15 20.33 -14.36 -5.07
C ASN A 15 20.09 -14.23 -3.54
N ASN A 16 20.65 -13.21 -2.90
CA ASN A 16 20.40 -12.93 -1.50
C ASN A 16 19.07 -12.18 -1.38
N VAL A 17 18.01 -12.93 -1.13
CA VAL A 17 16.71 -12.37 -0.78
C VAL A 17 16.51 -12.43 0.73
N SER A 18 16.21 -11.29 1.34
CA SER A 18 15.92 -11.22 2.77
C SER A 18 14.86 -10.18 3.10
N ILE A 19 14.06 -10.46 4.12
CA ILE A 19 13.12 -9.50 4.69
C ILE A 19 13.93 -8.51 5.54
N ARG A 20 13.88 -7.23 5.15
CA ARG A 20 14.52 -6.12 5.87
C ARG A 20 13.59 -5.50 6.90
N PHE A 21 12.28 -5.57 6.66
CA PHE A 21 11.27 -5.08 7.57
C PHE A 21 9.97 -5.88 7.41
N SER A 22 9.31 -6.17 8.53
CA SER A 22 8.01 -6.82 8.58
C SER A 22 7.18 -6.21 9.68
N ARG A 23 5.90 -5.95 9.40
CA ARG A 23 4.93 -5.48 10.40
C ARG A 23 3.59 -6.16 10.20
N ARG A 24 3.09 -6.78 11.27
CA ARG A 24 1.74 -7.34 11.36
C ARG A 24 0.88 -6.46 12.24
N PHE A 25 -0.35 -6.18 11.82
CA PHE A 25 -1.28 -5.34 12.57
C PHE A 25 -2.32 -6.22 13.25
N SER A 26 -2.07 -6.57 14.52
CA SER A 26 -2.90 -7.49 15.31
C SER A 26 -4.38 -7.07 15.39
N THR A 27 -4.66 -5.78 15.47
CA THR A 27 -6.03 -5.24 15.48
C THR A 27 -6.76 -5.49 14.16
N VAL A 28 -6.06 -5.43 13.04
CA VAL A 28 -6.61 -5.72 11.71
C VAL A 28 -6.75 -7.22 11.52
N GLU A 29 -5.80 -8.01 12.03
CA GLU A 29 -5.85 -9.47 11.97
C GLU A 29 -7.03 -10.04 12.76
N HIS A 30 -7.30 -9.47 13.94
CA HIS A 30 -8.49 -9.83 14.74
C HIS A 30 -9.80 -9.52 14.00
N ARG A 31 -9.86 -8.37 13.32
CA ARG A 31 -11.01 -8.02 12.47
C ARG A 31 -11.14 -8.96 11.27
N ALA A 32 -10.02 -9.31 10.62
CA ALA A 32 -10.00 -10.27 9.53
C ALA A 32 -10.59 -11.63 9.95
N ARG A 33 -10.20 -12.12 11.13
CA ARG A 33 -10.72 -13.36 11.70
C ARG A 33 -12.23 -13.29 11.97
N ARG A 34 -12.72 -12.17 12.51
CA ARG A 34 -14.16 -11.97 12.74
C ARG A 34 -14.98 -11.88 11.45
N LEU A 35 -14.46 -11.20 10.43
CA LEU A 35 -15.16 -11.01 9.16
C LEU A 35 -15.19 -12.30 8.32
N ALA A 36 -14.06 -13.02 8.25
CA ALA A 36 -13.95 -14.21 7.42
C ALA A 36 -14.47 -15.49 8.12
N GLY A 37 -14.59 -15.50 9.46
CA GLY A 37 -15.13 -16.65 10.18
C GLY A 37 -14.41 -17.96 9.85
N SER A 38 -15.13 -18.94 9.32
CA SER A 38 -14.58 -20.25 8.92
C SER A 38 -13.70 -20.20 7.67
N SER A 39 -13.80 -19.15 6.84
CA SER A 39 -12.94 -18.95 5.66
C SER A 39 -11.69 -18.12 5.97
N TYR A 40 -11.40 -17.86 7.25
CA TYR A 40 -10.23 -17.12 7.67
C TYR A 40 -8.95 -17.88 7.37
N VAL A 41 -7.96 -17.17 6.84
CA VAL A 41 -6.61 -17.68 6.58
C VAL A 41 -5.62 -16.82 7.36
N GLU A 42 -4.92 -17.45 8.30
CA GLU A 42 -3.87 -16.81 9.09
C GLU A 42 -2.64 -16.47 8.24
N ILE A 43 -1.93 -15.41 8.62
CA ILE A 43 -0.68 -15.01 7.97
C ILE A 43 0.44 -15.97 8.44
N PRO A 44 1.06 -16.75 7.53
CA PRO A 44 2.17 -17.65 7.86
C PRO A 44 3.38 -16.91 8.41
N GLU A 45 4.41 -17.65 8.84
CA GLU A 45 5.71 -17.08 9.17
C GLU A 45 6.32 -16.30 8.00
N ASP A 46 7.14 -15.29 8.34
CA ASP A 46 7.73 -14.37 7.37
C ASP A 46 8.61 -15.09 6.32
N SER A 47 9.31 -16.15 6.73
CA SER A 47 10.08 -17.03 5.85
C SER A 47 9.18 -17.70 4.80
N THR A 48 8.04 -18.26 5.23
CA THR A 48 7.06 -18.89 4.35
C THR A 48 6.43 -17.88 3.41
N VAL A 49 6.02 -16.71 3.91
CA VAL A 49 5.48 -15.63 3.06
C VAL A 49 6.49 -15.20 2.01
N LEU A 50 7.78 -15.09 2.38
CA LEU A 50 8.84 -14.75 1.44
C LEU A 50 8.93 -15.77 0.30
N GLN A 51 8.98 -17.07 0.62
CA GLN A 51 9.07 -18.12 -0.39
C GLN A 51 7.86 -18.12 -1.33
N LEU A 52 6.65 -17.99 -0.78
CA LEU A 52 5.42 -17.91 -1.57
C LEU A 52 5.42 -16.69 -2.49
N LEU A 53 5.84 -15.53 -1.98
CA LEU A 53 5.90 -14.30 -2.76
C LEU A 53 6.94 -14.39 -3.88
N LEU A 54 8.13 -14.93 -3.62
CA LEU A 54 9.16 -15.12 -4.64
C LEU A 54 8.72 -16.12 -5.71
N ASN A 55 7.97 -17.16 -5.34
CA ASN A 55 7.41 -18.11 -6.30
C ASN A 55 6.42 -17.41 -7.25
N GLU A 56 5.47 -16.66 -6.71
CA GLU A 56 4.45 -15.93 -7.50
C GLU A 56 5.06 -14.81 -8.35
N LEU A 57 6.10 -14.11 -7.85
CA LEU A 57 6.86 -13.13 -8.64
C LEU A 57 7.81 -13.76 -9.67
N GLY A 58 8.04 -15.07 -9.55
CA GLY A 58 8.92 -15.83 -10.42
C GLY A 58 10.42 -15.63 -10.19
N LEU A 59 10.81 -15.33 -8.96
CA LEU A 59 12.19 -15.04 -8.56
C LEU A 59 12.88 -16.24 -7.89
N SER A 60 12.16 -17.28 -7.47
CA SER A 60 12.74 -18.43 -6.73
C SER A 60 13.61 -19.37 -7.57
N HIS A 61 13.45 -19.37 -8.91
CA HIS A 61 14.16 -20.29 -9.81
C HIS A 61 14.61 -19.57 -11.09
N PRO A 62 15.72 -18.81 -11.05
CA PRO A 62 16.25 -18.16 -12.26
C PRO A 62 16.61 -19.19 -13.36
N ASP A 63 16.96 -20.41 -12.97
CA ASP A 63 17.37 -21.49 -13.89
C ASP A 63 16.21 -22.30 -14.48
N LYS A 64 14.97 -22.08 -14.01
CA LYS A 64 13.77 -22.71 -14.56
C LYS A 64 12.88 -21.61 -15.16
N PRO A 65 13.07 -21.28 -16.45
CA PRO A 65 12.34 -20.19 -17.10
C PRO A 65 10.84 -20.46 -17.18
N TYR A 66 10.42 -21.73 -17.12
CA TYR A 66 9.02 -22.13 -17.18
C TYR A 66 8.58 -22.85 -15.90
N VAL A 67 7.53 -22.31 -15.27
CA VAL A 67 6.77 -22.92 -14.19
C VAL A 67 5.30 -22.88 -14.60
N ALA A 68 4.70 -24.04 -14.89
CA ALA A 68 3.34 -24.13 -15.43
C ALA A 68 2.27 -23.39 -14.60
N VAL A 69 2.46 -23.31 -13.27
CA VAL A 69 1.55 -22.57 -12.37
C VAL A 69 1.59 -21.05 -12.60
N ARG A 70 2.70 -20.52 -13.16
CA ARG A 70 2.99 -19.10 -13.36
C ARG A 70 2.95 -18.67 -14.83
N ASP A 71 3.46 -19.50 -15.74
CA ASP A 71 3.79 -19.13 -17.13
C ASP A 71 2.82 -19.74 -18.16
N ASP A 72 1.69 -20.29 -17.73
CA ASP A 72 0.65 -20.75 -18.67
C ASP A 72 -0.01 -19.56 -19.38
N CYS A 73 -0.41 -19.73 -20.64
CA CYS A 73 -1.00 -18.69 -21.50
C CYS A 73 -2.35 -18.17 -20.97
N LEU A 74 -2.94 -18.85 -19.99
CA LEU A 74 -4.12 -18.42 -19.25
C LEU A 74 -3.81 -17.37 -18.16
N TYR A 75 -2.54 -17.20 -17.78
CA TYR A 75 -2.13 -16.27 -16.74
C TYR A 75 -2.10 -14.84 -17.28
N ARG A 76 -3.01 -14.00 -16.76
CA ARG A 76 -3.17 -12.60 -17.18
C ARG A 76 -1.95 -11.77 -16.76
N GLN A 77 -1.60 -10.77 -17.57
CA GLN A 77 -0.61 -9.70 -17.30
C GLN A 77 -0.50 -9.38 -15.79
N ARG A 78 0.75 -9.36 -15.27
CA ARG A 78 1.09 -9.29 -13.83
C ARG A 78 0.36 -8.14 -13.12
N SER A 79 -0.81 -8.45 -12.58
CA SER A 79 -1.51 -7.60 -11.62
C SER A 79 -0.61 -7.43 -10.40
N PRO A 80 -0.50 -6.22 -9.82
CA PRO A 80 0.24 -6.04 -8.56
C PRO A 80 -0.46 -6.76 -7.39
N ALA A 81 -1.71 -7.21 -7.56
CA ALA A 81 -2.42 -8.05 -6.62
C ALA A 81 -2.26 -9.54 -6.95
N LEU A 82 -1.53 -10.24 -6.07
CA LEU A 82 -1.18 -11.66 -6.13
C LEU A 82 -2.09 -12.50 -5.23
N GLU A 83 -2.12 -13.80 -5.50
CA GLU A 83 -2.75 -14.82 -4.65
C GLU A 83 -1.67 -15.76 -4.11
N LEU A 84 -1.42 -15.74 -2.80
CA LEU A 84 -0.49 -16.68 -2.18
C LEU A 84 -1.25 -17.91 -1.68
N ARG A 85 -0.91 -19.08 -2.20
CA ARG A 85 -1.45 -20.36 -1.71
C ARG A 85 -0.69 -20.78 -0.46
N VAL A 86 -1.40 -20.94 0.66
CA VAL A 86 -0.81 -21.34 1.94
C VAL A 86 -1.06 -22.82 2.15
N ASP A 87 0.02 -23.58 2.29
CA ASP A 87 0.01 -25.02 2.61
C ASP A 87 -0.26 -25.24 4.11
N SER A 88 -1.43 -24.79 4.59
CA SER A 88 -1.94 -25.08 5.94
C SER A 88 -3.04 -26.15 5.86
N PRO A 89 -3.33 -26.87 6.97
CA PRO A 89 -4.50 -27.75 7.06
C PRO A 89 -5.78 -26.92 6.87
N GLY A 90 -6.21 -26.77 5.62
CA GLY A 90 -7.26 -25.83 5.20
C GLY A 90 -7.12 -25.27 3.77
N LYS A 91 -5.97 -25.47 3.09
CA LYS A 91 -5.73 -24.98 1.70
C LYS A 91 -6.15 -23.52 1.50
N GLY A 92 -5.78 -22.67 2.46
CA GLY A 92 -6.15 -21.26 2.47
C GLY A 92 -5.41 -20.45 1.40
N LYS A 93 -6.04 -19.38 0.93
CA LYS A 93 -5.44 -18.41 0.00
C LYS A 93 -5.35 -17.05 0.67
N LEU A 94 -4.17 -16.45 0.68
CA LEU A 94 -4.01 -15.04 1.02
C LEU A 94 -4.22 -14.22 -0.25
N TRP A 95 -5.30 -13.43 -0.25
CA TRP A 95 -5.64 -12.58 -1.38
C TRP A 95 -6.39 -11.32 -0.93
N PRO A 96 -6.14 -10.16 -1.56
CA PRO A 96 -5.05 -9.89 -2.48
C PRO A 96 -3.76 -9.56 -1.70
N VAL A 97 -2.63 -10.12 -2.10
CA VAL A 97 -1.31 -9.66 -1.63
C VAL A 97 -0.78 -8.68 -2.66
N LEU A 98 -0.60 -7.42 -2.28
CA LEU A 98 -0.11 -6.39 -3.18
C LEU A 98 1.40 -6.39 -3.16
N ALA A 99 2.03 -6.35 -4.33
CA ALA A 99 3.49 -6.28 -4.44
C ALA A 99 3.91 -5.31 -5.54
N ILE A 100 4.93 -4.50 -5.26
CA ILE A 100 5.63 -3.67 -6.24
C ILE A 100 7.12 -3.94 -6.15
N THR A 101 7.80 -3.89 -7.29
CA THR A 101 9.24 -4.13 -7.39
C THR A 101 9.90 -2.94 -8.07
N GLN A 102 10.93 -2.36 -7.44
CA GLN A 102 11.76 -1.33 -8.06
C GLN A 102 13.20 -1.46 -7.59
N GLY A 103 14.11 -1.57 -8.56
CA GLY A 103 15.53 -1.80 -8.25
C GLY A 103 15.71 -3.07 -7.40
N PRO A 104 16.48 -3.02 -6.30
CA PRO A 104 16.74 -4.16 -5.43
C PRO A 104 15.68 -4.34 -4.34
N LEU A 105 14.54 -3.63 -4.38
CA LEU A 105 13.52 -3.72 -3.34
C LEU A 105 12.20 -4.27 -3.87
N ILE A 106 11.62 -5.18 -3.10
CA ILE A 106 10.25 -5.67 -3.24
C ILE A 106 9.49 -5.17 -2.01
N LEU A 107 8.44 -4.37 -2.24
CA LEU A 107 7.54 -3.93 -1.19
C LEU A 107 6.23 -4.68 -1.36
N SER A 108 5.71 -5.24 -0.26
CA SER A 108 4.48 -6.02 -0.28
C SER A 108 3.59 -5.71 0.90
N CYS A 109 2.27 -5.74 0.72
CA CYS A 109 1.31 -5.64 1.81
C CYS A 109 0.09 -6.54 1.58
N LEU A 110 -0.53 -6.95 2.68
CA LEU A 110 -1.78 -7.70 2.68
C LEU A 110 -2.90 -6.80 3.21
N PRO A 111 -3.71 -6.17 2.34
CA PRO A 111 -4.92 -5.47 2.76
C PRO A 111 -5.97 -6.40 3.39
N LEU A 112 -6.79 -5.82 4.26
CA LEU A 112 -8.07 -6.39 4.66
C LEU A 112 -9.09 -6.14 3.54
N VAL A 113 -9.73 -7.20 3.07
CA VAL A 113 -10.88 -7.13 2.16
C VAL A 113 -12.14 -7.17 2.99
N ASP A 114 -12.89 -6.07 2.98
CA ASP A 114 -14.18 -5.94 3.66
C ASP A 114 -15.31 -6.26 2.68
N ALA A 115 -15.30 -7.49 2.16
CA ALA A 115 -16.29 -8.00 1.23
C ALA A 115 -16.43 -9.53 1.41
N PRO A 116 -17.57 -10.12 1.03
CA PRO A 116 -17.74 -11.56 1.04
C PRO A 116 -16.63 -12.26 0.25
N PRO A 117 -16.14 -13.42 0.71
CA PRO A 117 -15.05 -14.13 0.05
C PRO A 117 -15.48 -14.69 -1.31
N GLU A 118 -16.77 -15.06 -1.45
CA GLU A 118 -17.34 -15.59 -2.68
C GLU A 118 -18.73 -14.97 -2.96
N PRO A 119 -19.00 -14.55 -4.22
CA PRO A 119 -18.05 -14.45 -5.33
C PRO A 119 -17.02 -13.35 -5.06
N ARG A 120 -15.76 -13.60 -5.46
CA ARG A 120 -14.67 -12.64 -5.27
C ARG A 120 -14.98 -11.29 -5.97
N PRO A 121 -14.89 -10.16 -5.25
CA PRO A 121 -15.13 -8.85 -5.86
C PRO A 121 -14.02 -8.48 -6.85
N PRO A 122 -14.33 -7.72 -7.93
CA PRO A 122 -13.32 -7.17 -8.82
C PRO A 122 -12.32 -6.28 -8.07
N LEU A 123 -11.02 -6.42 -8.36
CA LEU A 123 -9.96 -5.62 -7.72
C LEU A 123 -10.21 -4.10 -7.84
N ALA A 124 -10.77 -3.65 -8.96
CA ALA A 124 -11.10 -2.24 -9.18
C ALA A 124 -12.15 -1.68 -8.20
N ASN A 125 -12.96 -2.54 -7.60
CA ASN A 125 -13.99 -2.16 -6.62
C ASN A 125 -13.45 -2.16 -5.18
N LEU A 126 -12.22 -2.62 -4.97
CA LEU A 126 -11.61 -2.74 -3.66
C LEU A 126 -10.76 -1.50 -3.35
N LEU A 127 -11.31 -0.56 -2.59
CA LEU A 127 -10.57 0.62 -2.12
C LEU A 127 -9.29 0.24 -1.35
N SER A 128 -9.31 -0.90 -0.64
CA SER A 128 -8.14 -1.43 0.07
C SER A 128 -6.98 -1.76 -0.85
N VAL A 129 -7.25 -2.13 -2.11
CA VAL A 129 -6.21 -2.35 -3.13
C VAL A 129 -5.57 -1.02 -3.52
N SER A 130 -6.36 -0.01 -3.88
CA SER A 130 -5.85 1.31 -4.26
C SER A 130 -5.05 1.96 -3.13
N GLN A 131 -5.57 1.94 -1.90
CA GLN A 131 -4.87 2.51 -0.75
C GLN A 131 -3.60 1.74 -0.40
N GLY A 132 -3.61 0.42 -0.52
CA GLY A 132 -2.42 -0.40 -0.33
C GLY A 132 -1.33 -0.07 -1.35
N LEU A 133 -1.69 0.06 -2.64
CA LEU A 133 -0.74 0.45 -3.69
C LEU A 133 -0.18 1.87 -3.49
N THR A 134 -1.02 2.84 -3.11
CA THR A 134 -0.58 4.20 -2.79
C THR A 134 0.41 4.21 -1.62
N LEU A 135 0.14 3.42 -0.56
CA LEU A 135 1.07 3.29 0.56
C LEU A 135 2.40 2.68 0.08
N LEU A 136 2.37 1.59 -0.70
CA LEU A 136 3.59 0.95 -1.18
C LEU A 136 4.42 1.92 -2.04
N ALA A 137 3.79 2.69 -2.93
CA ALA A 137 4.46 3.71 -3.75
C ALA A 137 5.07 4.84 -2.90
N GLY A 138 4.35 5.30 -1.86
CA GLY A 138 4.86 6.28 -0.91
C GLY A 138 6.05 5.77 -0.11
N LEU A 139 5.98 4.53 0.40
CA LEU A 139 7.08 3.88 1.11
C LEU A 139 8.28 3.65 0.21
N GLN A 140 8.05 3.29 -1.04
CA GLN A 140 9.11 3.15 -2.03
C GLN A 140 9.84 4.47 -2.26
N THR A 141 9.10 5.57 -2.44
CA THR A 141 9.66 6.92 -2.57
C THR A 141 10.46 7.31 -1.32
N PHE A 142 9.90 7.02 -0.14
CA PHE A 142 10.60 7.23 1.13
C PHE A 142 11.90 6.44 1.18
N LEU A 143 11.86 5.11 1.00
CA LEU A 143 13.02 4.22 1.17
C LEU A 143 14.13 4.46 0.14
N LEU A 144 13.78 4.74 -1.12
CA LEU A 144 14.75 4.99 -2.18
C LEU A 144 15.31 6.43 -2.17
N GLY A 145 14.56 7.39 -1.63
CA GLY A 145 14.95 8.81 -1.62
C GLY A 145 14.85 9.47 -3.01
N SER A 146 15.37 10.69 -3.13
CA SER A 146 15.37 11.48 -4.38
C SER A 146 16.48 11.11 -5.38
N GLY A 147 17.36 10.18 -5.02
CA GLY A 147 18.49 9.74 -5.83
C GLY A 147 18.17 8.48 -6.65
N SER A 148 18.66 8.42 -7.89
CA SER A 148 18.49 7.26 -8.78
C SER A 148 19.37 6.06 -8.43
N LYS A 149 20.32 6.20 -7.50
CA LYS A 149 21.21 5.13 -7.04
C LYS A 149 20.86 4.68 -5.63
N PRO A 150 20.90 3.37 -5.35
CA PRO A 150 20.66 2.84 -4.01
C PRO A 150 21.77 3.31 -3.07
N ASP A 151 21.45 4.27 -2.21
CA ASP A 151 22.26 4.65 -1.06
C ASP A 151 21.99 3.64 0.07
N SER A 152 22.91 2.69 0.27
CA SER A 152 22.76 1.62 1.27
C SER A 152 22.70 2.17 2.69
N GLU A 153 23.44 3.24 2.99
CA GLU A 153 23.47 3.86 4.32
C GLU A 153 22.17 4.64 4.57
N GLY A 154 21.74 5.45 3.59
CA GLY A 154 20.46 6.13 3.63
C GLY A 154 19.27 5.16 3.73
N LEU A 155 19.31 4.03 3.03
CA LEU A 155 18.29 2.99 3.14
C LEU A 155 18.22 2.40 4.54
N ALA A 156 19.37 2.08 5.16
CA ALA A 156 19.41 1.55 6.52
C ALA A 156 18.82 2.53 7.54
N SER A 157 19.18 3.82 7.44
CA SER A 157 18.61 4.88 8.29
C SER A 157 17.10 5.01 8.12
N ARG A 158 16.60 4.99 6.87
CA ARG A 158 15.17 5.06 6.59
C ARG A 158 14.39 3.83 7.05
N LEU A 159 14.97 2.64 6.93
CA LEU A 159 14.41 1.41 7.50
C LEU A 159 14.34 1.48 9.03
N ALA A 160 15.35 2.06 9.69
CA ALA A 160 15.34 2.26 11.14
C ALA A 160 14.26 3.26 11.59
N MET A 161 13.96 4.28 10.77
CA MET A 161 12.86 5.23 11.02
C MET A 161 11.47 4.68 10.67
N LEU A 162 11.39 3.63 9.85
CA LEU A 162 10.14 3.10 9.31
C LEU A 162 9.09 2.72 10.38
N PRO A 163 9.43 2.11 11.53
CA PRO A 163 8.46 1.88 12.61
C PRO A 163 7.73 3.16 13.05
N SER A 164 8.47 4.25 13.25
CA SER A 164 7.96 5.55 13.69
C SER A 164 7.14 6.22 12.59
N VAL A 165 7.62 6.20 11.35
CA VAL A 165 6.89 6.72 10.19
C VAL A 165 5.55 6.00 10.04
N LEU A 166 5.53 4.66 10.15
CA LEU A 166 4.30 3.87 10.05
C LEU A 166 3.29 4.17 11.16
N LEU A 167 3.73 4.60 12.35
CA LEU A 167 2.79 5.05 13.38
C LEU A 167 2.06 6.34 12.98
N GLN A 168 2.69 7.18 12.15
CA GLN A 168 2.11 8.43 11.67
C GLN A 168 1.26 8.22 10.41
N VAL A 169 1.78 7.46 9.43
CA VAL A 169 1.12 7.31 8.11
C VAL A 169 0.17 6.12 8.03
N CYS A 170 0.30 5.13 8.92
CA CYS A 170 -0.53 3.92 8.92
C CYS A 170 -0.86 3.45 10.36
N PRO A 171 -1.44 4.33 11.21
CA PRO A 171 -1.78 3.99 12.59
C PRO A 171 -2.71 2.78 12.64
N LEU A 172 -2.35 1.80 13.47
CA LEU A 172 -3.10 0.55 13.65
C LEU A 172 -3.44 -0.16 12.32
N GLY A 173 -2.59 0.00 11.31
CA GLY A 173 -2.75 -0.60 9.99
C GLY A 173 -3.72 0.15 9.08
N THR A 174 -4.13 1.37 9.40
CA THR A 174 -5.01 2.17 8.53
C THR A 174 -4.20 3.27 7.84
N PRO A 175 -3.91 3.16 6.54
CA PRO A 175 -3.19 4.20 5.80
C PRO A 175 -3.96 5.53 5.84
N LEU A 176 -3.26 6.61 6.13
CA LEU A 176 -3.79 7.97 6.08
C LEU A 176 -3.32 8.67 4.80
N ASP A 177 -4.15 9.57 4.26
CA ASP A 177 -3.74 10.52 3.24
C ASP A 177 -2.92 11.63 3.91
N VAL A 178 -1.62 11.38 4.10
CA VAL A 178 -0.69 12.37 4.64
C VAL A 178 -0.08 13.13 3.47
N PRO A 179 -0.17 14.47 3.42
CA PRO A 179 0.54 15.24 2.40
C PRO A 179 2.05 14.96 2.50
N PRO A 180 2.77 14.90 1.37
CA PRO A 180 4.20 14.61 1.37
C PRO A 180 4.92 15.56 2.32
N HIS A 181 5.77 15.02 3.20
CA HIS A 181 6.60 15.82 4.11
C HIS A 181 7.39 16.84 3.28
N GLY A 182 7.04 18.12 3.41
CA GLY A 182 7.64 19.22 2.64
C GLY A 182 6.66 20.10 1.86
N ALA A 183 5.36 19.80 1.82
CA ALA A 183 4.38 20.77 1.34
C ALA A 183 4.25 21.92 2.35
N PRO A 184 4.50 23.20 1.98
CA PRO A 184 4.22 24.31 2.85
C PRO A 184 2.73 24.32 3.15
N THR A 185 2.37 24.11 4.41
CA THR A 185 1.01 24.32 4.89
C THR A 185 0.72 25.81 4.76
N THR A 186 0.10 26.23 3.65
CA THR A 186 -0.70 27.46 3.67
C THR A 186 -1.89 27.19 4.58
N PRO A 187 -2.02 27.88 5.72
CA PRO A 187 -3.20 27.73 6.54
C PRO A 187 -4.39 28.27 5.75
N TRP A 188 -5.38 27.41 5.51
CA TRP A 188 -6.72 27.83 5.11
C TRP A 188 -7.35 28.58 6.29
N TYR A 189 -7.04 29.87 6.42
CA TYR A 189 -7.96 30.78 7.09
C TYR A 189 -9.02 31.18 6.08
N THR A 190 -10.12 30.43 6.10
CA THR A 190 -11.38 30.85 5.52
C THR A 190 -11.79 32.14 6.20
N CYS A 191 -11.63 33.28 5.50
CA CYS A 191 -12.15 34.55 5.95
C CYS A 191 -13.69 34.52 5.81
N LEU A 192 -14.38 34.09 6.87
CA LEU A 192 -15.81 34.34 7.04
C LEU A 192 -15.98 35.70 7.71
N LEU A 193 -15.83 36.79 6.95
CA LEU A 193 -16.33 38.09 7.39
C LEU A 193 -17.79 38.22 6.95
N GLY A 194 -18.68 37.82 7.85
CA GLY A 194 -20.11 38.02 7.73
C GLY A 194 -20.47 39.51 7.68
N THR A 195 -21.30 39.83 6.70
CA THR A 195 -22.00 41.10 6.50
C THR A 195 -22.99 41.43 7.62
N ARG A 196 -22.98 42.67 8.13
CA ARG A 196 -24.12 43.53 8.56
C ARG A 196 -23.54 44.76 9.27
N SER A 197 -24.05 45.98 9.19
CA SER A 197 -25.15 46.63 8.46
C SER A 197 -25.04 48.11 8.83
N SER A 198 -25.00 49.03 7.87
CA SER A 198 -25.63 50.37 7.96
C SER A 198 -25.40 51.18 6.68
N GLN A 199 -26.47 51.32 5.89
CA GLN A 199 -26.70 52.52 5.07
C GLN A 199 -26.91 53.75 6.00
N PRO A 200 -26.85 55.02 5.54
CA PRO A 200 -27.20 55.50 4.19
C PRO A 200 -26.31 56.61 3.60
N GLY A 201 -26.53 56.96 2.32
CA GLY A 201 -26.33 58.35 1.87
C GLY A 201 -25.77 58.61 0.47
N ARG A 202 -26.69 58.88 -0.46
CA ARG A 202 -26.63 59.90 -1.53
C ARG A 202 -25.67 59.77 -2.74
N GLN A 203 -26.35 59.63 -3.88
CA GLN A 203 -26.28 60.44 -5.12
C GLN A 203 -25.13 60.29 -6.13
N GLY A 204 -25.55 60.23 -7.41
CA GLY A 204 -24.77 60.45 -8.64
C GLY A 204 -24.74 59.21 -9.52
N SER A 205 -25.63 59.07 -10.52
CA SER A 205 -25.39 59.43 -11.94
C SER A 205 -24.10 58.79 -12.50
N SER A 206 -24.02 58.08 -13.63
CA SER A 206 -24.89 57.86 -14.79
C SER A 206 -24.13 56.91 -15.77
N VAL A 207 -24.84 56.32 -16.74
CA VAL A 207 -24.37 55.83 -18.08
C VAL A 207 -23.49 54.54 -18.10
N VAL A 208 -24.00 53.35 -18.48
CA VAL A 208 -24.21 52.72 -19.82
C VAL A 208 -22.94 52.18 -20.51
N GLY A 209 -23.03 50.91 -20.96
CA GLY A 209 -22.19 50.27 -22.00
C GLY A 209 -21.67 48.89 -21.56
N LEU A 210 -22.34 47.75 -21.82
CA LEU A 210 -22.36 46.98 -23.09
C LEU A 210 -21.00 46.99 -23.79
N TRP A 211 -20.22 45.91 -23.68
CA TRP A 211 -20.20 44.74 -24.57
C TRP A 211 -19.67 43.51 -23.81
#